data_AF-K4IL26-F1
#
_entry.id   AF-K4IL26-F1
#
_cell.length_a   1.000
_cell.length_b   1.000
_cell.length_c   1.000
_cell.angle_alpha   90.00
_cell.angle_beta   90.00
_cell.angle_gamma   90.00
#
_symmetry.space_group_name_H-M   'P 1'
#
loop_
_entity.id
_entity.type
_entity.pdbx_description
1 polymer ?
#
loop_
_entity_poly.entity_id
_entity_poly.type
_entity_poly.pdbx_seq_one_letter_code
_entity_poly.pdbx_strand_id
1 'polypeptide(L)'
;MKKWIILLVVLLLGMIALFSLQKDEQDLGDNYYYLPLYEAIDVGLPDGAIVYKSTQKYSFDEVKIKGDVVSIDCNEKFIIVIRKPKEVKYEEIYTKSSLGTDSLEYFIVVKKSDLVKGPFSKQKYLGKRKELGVSKDLKLDFEE
;
A
#
# COMPACT_ATOMS: atom_id res chain seq x y z
N MET A 1 -14.40 46.32 18.72
CA MET A 1 -13.59 45.88 17.56
C MET A 1 -12.63 44.73 17.88
N LYS A 2 -11.86 44.76 18.98
CA LYS A 2 -10.91 43.68 19.33
C LYS A 2 -11.51 42.26 19.47
N LYS A 3 -12.74 42.13 19.99
CA LYS A 3 -13.42 40.82 20.16
C LYS A 3 -13.75 40.12 18.82
N TRP A 4 -14.07 40.89 17.79
CA TRP A 4 -14.36 40.38 16.44
C TRP A 4 -13.09 39.91 15.71
N ILE A 5 -11.96 40.58 15.96
CA ILE A 5 -10.65 40.18 15.43
C ILE A 5 -10.21 38.84 16.03
N ILE A 6 -10.37 38.67 17.35
CA ILE A 6 -10.05 37.39 18.02
C ILE A 6 -10.90 36.24 17.46
N LEU A 7 -12.20 36.49 17.23
CA LEU A 7 -13.11 35.47 16.70
C LEU A 7 -12.75 35.07 15.26
N LEU A 8 -12.33 36.03 14.42
CA LEU A 8 -11.81 35.76 13.07
C LEU A 8 -10.53 34.92 13.08
N VAL A 9 -9.59 35.20 13.99
CA VAL A 9 -8.33 34.44 14.11
C VAL A 9 -8.60 32.99 14.54
N VAL A 10 -9.49 32.78 15.51
CA VAL A 10 -9.88 31.42 15.95
C VAL A 10 -10.55 30.64 14.82
N LEU A 11 -11.41 31.29 14.03
CA LEU A 11 -12.09 30.67 12.90
C LEU A 11 -11.11 30.32 11.77
N LEU A 12 -10.13 31.17 11.51
CA LEU A 12 -9.06 30.89 10.53
C LEU A 12 -8.18 29.72 10.99
N LEU A 13 -7.77 29.68 12.26
CA LEU A 13 -6.99 28.57 12.82
C LEU A 13 -7.77 27.25 12.81
N GLY A 14 -9.07 27.30 13.10
CA GLY A 14 -9.96 26.14 12.96
C GLY A 14 -10.06 25.65 11.52
N MET A 15 -10.12 26.56 10.55
CA MET A 15 -10.18 26.21 9.13
C MET A 15 -8.86 25.57 8.65
N ILE A 16 -7.70 26.10 9.07
CA ILE A 16 -6.38 25.50 8.78
C ILE A 16 -6.28 24.09 9.40
N ALA A 17 -6.75 23.91 10.63
CA ALA A 17 -6.74 22.60 11.29
C ALA A 17 -7.63 21.56 10.57
N LEU A 18 -8.75 21.99 9.97
CA LEU A 18 -9.62 21.12 9.18
C LEU A 18 -8.96 20.66 7.87
N PHE A 19 -8.17 21.51 7.21
CA PHE A 19 -7.45 21.13 6.00
C PHE A 19 -6.30 20.15 6.25
N SER A 20 -5.65 20.20 7.42
CA SER A 20 -4.57 19.26 7.77
C SER A 20 -5.04 17.84 8.13
N LEU A 21 -6.35 17.59 8.22
CA LEU A 21 -6.89 16.30 8.63
C LEU A 21 -7.17 15.33 7.47
N GLN A 22 -7.09 15.78 6.22
CA GLN A 22 -7.26 14.89 5.06
C GLN A 22 -5.95 14.16 4.79
N LYS A 23 -5.81 12.98 5.38
CA LYS A 23 -4.74 12.04 5.03
C LYS A 23 -5.07 11.40 3.68
N ASP A 24 -4.19 11.59 2.71
CA ASP A 24 -4.30 10.90 1.42
C ASP A 24 -4.06 9.40 1.63
N GLU A 25 -5.08 8.57 1.37
CA GLU A 25 -4.99 7.11 1.52
C GLU A 25 -3.98 6.48 0.54
N GLN A 26 -3.63 7.21 -0.53
CA GLN A 26 -2.61 6.78 -1.48
C GLN A 26 -1.19 7.15 -1.04
N ASP A 27 -1.03 8.08 -0.09
CA ASP A 27 0.27 8.40 0.48
C ASP A 27 0.61 7.39 1.59
N LEU A 28 1.55 6.51 1.28
CA LEU A 28 2.03 5.50 2.21
C LEU A 28 3.18 6.04 3.07
N GLY A 29 3.62 7.29 2.89
CA GLY A 29 4.74 7.94 3.56
C GLY A 29 6.11 7.53 3.01
N ASP A 30 7.14 8.33 3.31
CA ASP A 30 8.53 8.13 2.83
C ASP A 30 8.64 7.99 1.31
N ASN A 31 7.88 8.81 0.57
CA ASN A 31 7.85 8.81 -0.90
C ASN A 31 7.27 7.53 -1.52
N TYR A 32 6.58 6.69 -0.73
CA TYR A 32 5.83 5.56 -1.26
C TYR A 32 4.37 5.95 -1.51
N TYR A 33 3.84 5.46 -2.62
CA TYR A 33 2.48 5.69 -3.02
C TYR A 33 1.79 4.40 -3.44
N TYR A 34 0.49 4.33 -3.15
CA TYR A 34 -0.41 3.31 -3.68
C TYR A 34 -1.25 3.90 -4.80
N LEU A 35 -1.21 3.31 -5.99
CA LEU A 35 -2.10 3.63 -7.09
C LEU A 35 -3.08 2.49 -7.28
N PRO A 36 -4.38 2.68 -6.98
CA PRO A 36 -5.38 1.63 -7.18
C PRO A 36 -5.59 1.34 -8.67
N LEU A 37 -6.13 0.15 -8.98
CA LEU A 37 -6.27 -0.35 -10.34
C LEU A 37 -6.99 0.63 -11.28
N TYR A 38 -8.09 1.25 -10.81
CA TYR A 38 -8.89 2.15 -11.66
C TYR A 38 -8.09 3.39 -12.09
N GLU A 39 -7.33 4.01 -11.18
CA GLU A 39 -6.44 5.12 -11.54
C GLU A 39 -5.24 4.66 -12.36
N ALA A 40 -4.71 3.47 -12.08
CA ALA A 40 -3.64 2.89 -12.86
C ALA A 40 -4.04 2.76 -14.34
N ILE A 41 -5.27 2.32 -14.62
CA ILE A 41 -5.80 2.27 -15.99
C ILE A 41 -5.86 3.66 -16.61
N ASP A 42 -6.35 4.66 -15.89
CA ASP A 42 -6.51 6.04 -16.39
C ASP A 42 -5.17 6.70 -16.76
N VAL A 43 -4.08 6.33 -16.07
CA VAL A 43 -2.73 6.84 -16.34
C VAL A 43 -1.91 5.93 -17.27
N GLY A 44 -2.53 4.91 -17.88
CA GLY A 44 -1.88 4.05 -18.88
C GLY A 44 -1.10 2.85 -18.33
N LEU A 45 -1.42 2.40 -17.11
CA LEU A 45 -0.86 1.21 -16.45
C LEU A 45 -1.94 0.12 -16.27
N PRO A 46 -2.32 -0.61 -17.34
CA PRO A 46 -3.46 -1.53 -17.29
C PRO A 46 -3.20 -2.84 -16.54
N ASP A 47 -1.95 -3.16 -16.16
CA ASP A 47 -1.61 -4.47 -15.59
C ASP A 47 -1.77 -4.57 -14.06
N GLY A 48 -2.62 -3.75 -13.45
CA GLY A 48 -2.90 -3.83 -12.01
C GLY A 48 -2.65 -2.53 -11.24
N ALA A 49 -3.11 -2.54 -9.99
CA ALA A 49 -2.68 -1.57 -8.99
C ALA A 49 -1.16 -1.65 -8.78
N ILE A 50 -0.56 -0.56 -8.34
CA ILE A 50 0.88 -0.51 -8.04
C ILE A 50 1.17 0.11 -6.68
N VAL A 51 2.21 -0.39 -6.04
CA VAL A 51 2.94 0.32 -4.99
C VAL A 51 4.25 0.77 -5.60
N TYR A 52 4.53 2.06 -5.56
CA TYR A 52 5.73 2.64 -6.15
C TYR A 52 6.37 3.64 -5.21
N LYS A 53 7.65 3.90 -5.44
CA LYS A 53 8.41 4.92 -4.74
C LYS A 53 8.78 6.03 -5.73
N SER A 54 8.56 7.27 -5.33
CA SER A 54 8.86 8.43 -6.15
C SER A 54 8.93 9.71 -5.34
N THR A 55 9.73 10.67 -5.79
CA THR A 55 9.72 12.02 -5.18
C THR A 55 8.42 12.79 -5.45
N GLN A 56 7.63 12.38 -6.45
CA GLN A 56 6.39 13.03 -6.84
C GLN A 56 5.30 12.00 -7.13
N LYS A 57 4.09 12.24 -6.62
CA LYS A 57 2.91 11.43 -6.94
C LYS A 57 2.67 11.44 -8.46
N TYR A 58 2.33 10.28 -9.03
CA TYR A 58 2.19 10.03 -10.47
C TYR A 58 3.48 10.11 -11.31
N SER A 59 4.66 10.17 -10.69
CA SER A 59 5.93 9.86 -11.35
C SER A 59 6.35 8.44 -11.00
N PHE A 60 6.17 7.48 -11.90
CA PHE A 60 6.32 6.05 -11.61
C PHE A 60 7.77 5.55 -11.68
N ASP A 61 8.68 6.21 -10.96
CA ASP A 61 10.12 5.99 -11.05
C ASP A 61 10.53 4.56 -10.67
N GLU A 62 10.01 4.06 -9.54
CA GLU A 62 10.36 2.73 -9.04
C GLU A 62 9.14 1.96 -8.53
N VAL A 63 8.59 1.10 -9.39
CA VAL A 63 7.48 0.20 -9.05
C VAL A 63 7.98 -0.95 -8.17
N LYS A 64 7.48 -1.04 -6.95
CA LYS A 64 7.86 -2.04 -5.94
C LYS A 64 7.00 -3.29 -6.00
N ILE A 65 5.69 -3.10 -6.16
CA ILE A 65 4.69 -4.17 -6.25
C ILE A 65 3.71 -3.79 -7.34
N LYS A 66 3.31 -4.74 -8.18
CA LYS A 66 2.35 -4.56 -9.27
C LYS A 66 1.37 -5.71 -9.32
N GLY A 67 0.09 -5.45 -9.59
CA GLY A 67 -0.94 -6.47 -9.81
C GLY A 67 -2.22 -6.19 -9.04
N ASP A 68 -3.06 -7.21 -8.89
CA ASP A 68 -4.36 -7.09 -8.24
C ASP A 68 -4.23 -7.05 -6.72
N VAL A 69 -3.87 -5.88 -6.20
CA VAL A 69 -3.79 -5.61 -4.75
C VAL A 69 -5.18 -5.74 -4.13
N VAL A 70 -5.28 -6.61 -3.13
CA VAL A 70 -6.51 -6.87 -2.38
C VAL A 70 -6.60 -5.94 -1.17
N SER A 71 -5.49 -5.80 -0.44
CA SER A 71 -5.43 -5.03 0.80
C SER A 71 -4.01 -4.51 1.00
N ILE A 72 -3.91 -3.32 1.59
CA ILE A 72 -2.65 -2.63 1.88
C ILE A 72 -2.78 -1.85 3.18
N ASP A 73 -1.73 -1.88 3.98
CA ASP A 73 -1.63 -1.04 5.19
C ASP A 73 -0.16 -0.64 5.41
N CYS A 74 0.07 0.46 6.13
CA CYS A 74 1.41 0.99 6.34
C CYS A 74 1.58 1.73 7.66
N ASN A 75 2.84 1.80 8.10
CA ASN A 75 3.30 2.71 9.15
C ASN A 75 4.64 3.32 8.77
N GLU A 76 5.28 4.03 9.69
CA GLU A 76 6.58 4.68 9.50
C GLU A 76 7.72 3.74 9.06
N LYS A 77 7.59 2.42 9.28
CA LYS A 77 8.67 1.46 9.03
C LYS A 77 8.36 0.49 7.89
N PHE A 78 7.09 0.14 7.73
CA PHE A 78 6.67 -0.95 6.87
C PHE A 78 5.46 -0.59 6.03
N ILE A 79 5.36 -1.23 4.87
CA ILE A 79 4.13 -1.35 4.07
C ILE A 79 3.87 -2.85 3.95
N ILE A 80 2.66 -3.30 4.24
CA ILE A 80 2.23 -4.68 4.05
C ILE A 80 1.17 -4.72 2.95
N VAL A 81 1.28 -5.70 2.06
CA VAL A 81 0.43 -5.78 0.88
C VAL A 81 0.00 -7.22 0.64
N ILE A 82 -1.26 -7.38 0.24
CA ILE A 82 -1.79 -8.61 -0.34
C ILE A 82 -2.14 -8.34 -1.78
N ARG A 83 -1.80 -9.26 -2.66
CA ARG A 83 -2.36 -9.30 -4.01
C ARG A 83 -2.83 -10.70 -4.37
N LYS A 84 -3.68 -10.77 -5.38
CA LYS A 84 -3.94 -12.03 -6.08
C LYS A 84 -2.71 -12.39 -6.94
N PRO A 85 -2.38 -13.68 -7.07
CA PRO A 85 -1.33 -14.12 -7.98
C PRO A 85 -1.76 -13.76 -9.40
N LYS A 86 -0.80 -13.39 -10.24
CA LYS A 86 -1.09 -13.12 -11.66
C LYS A 86 -1.61 -14.42 -12.26
N GLU A 87 -2.79 -14.39 -12.88
CA GLU A 87 -3.29 -15.56 -13.63
C GLU A 87 -2.21 -15.97 -14.64
N VAL A 88 -1.66 -17.17 -14.45
CA VAL A 88 -0.71 -17.74 -15.39
C VAL A 88 -1.53 -18.13 -16.61
N LYS A 89 -1.36 -17.40 -17.73
CA LYS A 89 -1.93 -17.80 -19.01
C LYS A 89 -1.50 -19.25 -19.29
N TYR A 90 -2.45 -20.06 -19.73
CA TYR A 90 -2.51 -21.53 -19.72
C TYR A 90 -1.33 -22.37 -20.29
N GLU A 91 -0.16 -21.81 -20.59
CA GLU A 91 0.96 -22.54 -21.20
C GLU A 91 1.90 -23.24 -20.19
N GLU A 92 1.86 -22.94 -18.89
CA GLU A 92 2.78 -23.52 -17.88
C GLU A 92 2.17 -24.63 -17.00
N ILE A 93 1.02 -25.20 -17.38
CA ILE A 93 0.19 -26.02 -16.47
C ILE A 93 0.74 -27.42 -16.17
N TYR A 94 1.73 -27.94 -16.91
CA TYR A 94 2.16 -29.33 -16.73
C TYR A 94 3.11 -29.63 -15.56
N THR A 95 3.44 -28.65 -14.70
CA THR A 95 4.44 -28.89 -13.62
C THR A 95 4.04 -28.50 -12.20
N LYS A 96 2.86 -27.94 -11.94
CA LYS A 96 2.46 -27.55 -10.57
C LYS A 96 0.98 -27.74 -10.26
N SER A 97 0.46 -28.94 -10.51
CA SER A 97 -0.86 -29.35 -10.00
C SER A 97 -0.77 -29.76 -8.51
N SER A 98 -0.71 -28.77 -7.62
CA SER A 98 -1.09 -28.94 -6.19
C SER A 98 -1.43 -27.63 -5.45
N LEU A 99 -1.33 -26.46 -6.06
CA LEU A 99 -1.78 -25.19 -5.46
C LEU A 99 -3.16 -24.84 -6.02
N GLY A 100 -4.19 -25.22 -5.26
CA GLY A 100 -5.56 -24.84 -5.55
C GLY A 100 -5.75 -23.33 -5.64
N THR A 101 -6.64 -22.94 -6.55
CA THR A 101 -7.55 -21.78 -6.46
C THR A 101 -7.51 -21.05 -5.11
N ASP A 102 -7.17 -19.76 -5.13
CA ASP A 102 -7.11 -18.80 -3.99
C ASP A 102 -5.79 -18.67 -3.19
N SER A 103 -4.62 -18.92 -3.79
CA SER A 103 -3.35 -18.61 -3.10
C SER A 103 -3.00 -17.11 -3.18
N LEU A 104 -3.46 -16.31 -2.21
CA LEU A 104 -3.01 -14.92 -2.04
C LEU A 104 -1.49 -14.82 -1.87
N GLU A 105 -0.91 -13.75 -2.40
CA GLU A 105 0.51 -13.43 -2.25
C GLU A 105 0.71 -12.25 -1.32
N TYR A 106 1.63 -12.42 -0.37
CA TYR A 106 1.86 -11.47 0.71
C TYR A 106 3.24 -10.83 0.60
N PHE A 107 3.31 -9.52 0.83
CA PHE A 107 4.53 -8.72 0.72
C PHE A 107 4.74 -7.85 1.96
N ILE A 108 6.00 -7.60 2.28
CA ILE A 108 6.45 -6.62 3.29
C ILE A 108 7.49 -5.72 2.62
N VAL A 109 7.22 -4.43 2.55
CA VAL A 109 8.23 -3.42 2.16
C VAL A 109 8.84 -2.84 3.42
N VAL A 110 10.17 -2.91 3.54
CA VAL A 110 10.93 -2.28 4.62
C VAL A 110 11.42 -0.93 4.14
N LYS A 111 10.77 0.16 4.59
CA LYS A 111 10.98 1.50 4.03
C LYS A 111 12.41 2.01 4.17
N LYS A 112 12.99 1.85 5.37
CA LYS A 112 14.35 2.32 5.69
C LYS A 112 15.41 1.77 4.73
N SER A 113 15.30 0.49 4.38
CA SER A 113 16.25 -0.18 3.48
C SER A 113 15.78 -0.24 2.04
N ASP A 114 14.56 0.23 1.77
CA ASP A 114 13.88 0.14 0.49
C ASP A 114 13.80 -1.29 -0.10
N LEU A 115 13.58 -2.29 0.77
CA LEU A 115 13.57 -3.69 0.38
C LEU A 115 12.16 -4.27 0.36
N VAL A 116 11.78 -4.88 -0.76
CA VAL A 116 10.57 -5.69 -0.88
C VAL A 116 10.87 -7.13 -0.48
N LYS A 117 10.09 -7.68 0.44
CA LYS A 117 10.16 -9.08 0.89
C LYS A 117 8.87 -9.78 0.46
N GLY A 118 8.97 -10.73 -0.47
CA GLY A 118 7.84 -11.48 -1.01
C GLY A 118 8.08 -11.89 -2.46
N PRO A 119 7.09 -12.50 -3.13
CA PRO A 119 5.82 -12.94 -2.58
C PRO A 119 6.01 -14.07 -1.55
N PHE A 120 5.17 -14.09 -0.52
CA PHE A 120 5.10 -15.16 0.47
C PHE A 120 3.73 -15.84 0.44
N SER A 121 3.68 -17.09 0.91
CA SER A 121 2.44 -17.69 1.40
C SER A 121 2.08 -17.11 2.77
N LYS A 122 0.81 -17.23 3.19
CA LYS A 122 0.33 -16.73 4.50
C LYS A 122 1.22 -17.16 5.66
N GLN A 123 1.58 -18.44 5.75
CA GLN A 123 2.41 -18.96 6.85
C GLN A 123 3.82 -18.35 6.85
N LYS A 124 4.45 -18.24 5.67
CA LYS A 124 5.79 -17.65 5.54
C LYS A 124 5.77 -16.15 5.82
N TYR A 125 4.71 -15.46 5.40
CA TYR A 125 4.46 -14.06 5.71
C TYR A 125 4.37 -13.83 7.22
N LEU A 126 3.56 -14.61 7.95
CA LEU A 126 3.43 -14.47 9.40
C LEU A 126 4.77 -14.69 10.13
N GLY A 127 5.55 -15.69 9.69
CA GLY A 127 6.91 -15.90 10.20
C GLY A 127 7.82 -14.70 9.96
N LYS A 128 7.82 -14.17 8.73
CA LYS A 128 8.66 -13.02 8.36
C LYS A 128 8.22 -11.73 9.05
N ARG A 129 6.92 -11.53 9.23
CA ARG A 129 6.30 -10.43 9.96
C ARG A 129 6.81 -10.38 11.40
N LYS A 130 6.87 -11.54 12.06
CA LYS A 130 7.44 -11.69 13.41
C LYS A 130 8.95 -11.44 13.43
N GLU A 131 9.69 -12.01 12.48
CA GLU A 131 11.15 -11.85 12.38
C GLU A 131 11.55 -10.38 12.23
N LEU A 132 10.83 -9.63 11.39
CA LEU A 132 11.10 -8.22 11.10
C LEU A 132 10.53 -7.26 12.16
N GLY A 133 9.76 -7.75 13.14
CA GLY A 133 9.14 -6.91 14.16
C GLY A 133 8.07 -5.97 13.60
N VAL A 134 7.32 -6.39 12.58
CA VAL A 134 6.21 -5.62 12.02
C VAL A 134 5.09 -5.55 13.07
N SER A 135 4.60 -4.33 13.35
CA SER A 135 3.55 -4.11 14.37
C SER A 135 2.30 -4.94 14.08
N LYS A 136 1.61 -5.38 15.14
CA LYS A 136 0.30 -6.04 15.06
C LYS A 136 -0.83 -5.08 14.69
N ASP A 137 -0.60 -3.78 14.84
CA ASP A 137 -1.61 -2.76 14.52
C ASP A 137 -1.83 -2.62 13.02
N LEU A 138 -0.85 -3.04 12.21
CA LEU A 138 -1.04 -3.12 10.77
C LEU A 138 -1.98 -4.27 10.46
N LYS A 139 -3.08 -4.03 9.76
CA LYS A 139 -4.08 -5.06 9.48
C LYS A 139 -4.27 -5.23 7.99
N LEU A 140 -4.55 -6.45 7.61
CA LEU A 140 -4.96 -6.80 6.26
C LEU A 140 -6.28 -7.54 6.37
N ASP A 141 -7.11 -7.43 5.33
CA ASP A 141 -8.53 -7.84 5.35
C ASP A 141 -8.80 -9.33 5.65
N PHE A 142 -7.78 -10.19 5.71
CA PHE A 142 -7.92 -11.60 6.09
C PHE A 142 -7.70 -11.85 7.60
N GLU A 143 -7.31 -10.83 8.36
CA GLU A 143 -7.02 -10.90 9.80
C GLU A 143 -8.23 -10.47 10.67
N GLU A 144 -9.38 -10.17 10.05
CA GLU A 144 -10.67 -9.90 10.73
C GLU A 144 -11.54 -11.15 10.92
#